data_AF-A0A2N1WB48-F1
#
_entry.id   AF-A0A2N1WB48-F1
#
_cell.length_a   1.000
_cell.length_b   1.000
_cell.length_c   1.000
_cell.angle_alpha   90.00
_cell.angle_beta   90.00
_cell.angle_gamma   90.00
#
_symmetry.space_group_name_H-M   'P 1'
#
loop_
_entity.id
_entity.type
_entity.pdbx_description
1 polymer ?
#
loop_
_entity_poly.entity_id
_entity_poly.type
_entity_poly.pdbx_seq_one_letter_code
_entity_poly.pdbx_strand_id
1 'polypeptide(L)'
;PAPLSDVVEDLEHEEQQNEVRLALASLSPRDREVLLLWDAGLAYPEIAAQSGLAVGAVGTTLARARKRLVMAHDRMESERESRGDQQRAAASS
;
A
#
# COMPACT_ATOMS: atom_id res chain seq x y z
N PRO A 1 16.61 -24.21 16.87
CA PRO A 1 16.14 -22.80 16.88
C PRO A 1 16.47 -22.21 15.51
N ALA A 2 15.54 -21.49 14.86
CA ALA A 2 15.90 -20.72 13.66
C ALA A 2 17.01 -19.72 14.03
N PRO A 3 18.00 -19.48 13.16
CA PRO A 3 19.01 -18.47 13.42
C PRO A 3 18.34 -17.09 13.53
N LEU A 4 18.91 -16.21 14.37
CA LEU A 4 18.35 -14.89 14.65
C LEU A 4 18.22 -14.01 13.39
N SER A 5 19.00 -14.28 12.34
CA SER A 5 18.89 -13.61 11.03
C SER A 5 17.54 -13.86 10.38
N ASP A 6 17.08 -15.11 10.34
CA ASP A 6 15.86 -15.51 9.64
C ASP A 6 14.63 -14.91 10.33
N VAL A 7 14.67 -14.80 11.67
CA VAL A 7 13.63 -14.15 12.46
C VAL A 7 13.55 -12.64 12.18
N VAL A 8 14.69 -11.97 11.99
CA VAL A 8 14.71 -10.53 11.67
C VAL A 8 14.18 -10.29 10.26
N GLU A 9 14.60 -11.09 9.28
CA GLU A 9 14.11 -11.00 7.89
C GLU A 9 12.60 -11.25 7.79
N ASP A 10 12.08 -12.26 8.50
CA ASP A 10 10.63 -12.54 8.54
C ASP A 10 9.84 -11.37 9.14
N LEU A 11 10.33 -10.76 10.23
CA LEU A 11 9.71 -9.59 10.85
C LEU A 11 9.71 -8.38 9.90
N GLU A 12 10.81 -8.12 9.20
CA GLU A 12 10.89 -7.04 8.22
C GLU A 12 9.90 -7.25 7.06
N HIS A 13 9.74 -8.48 6.58
CA HIS A 13 8.75 -8.82 5.56
C HIS A 13 7.31 -8.63 6.06
N GLU A 14 7.00 -9.08 7.28
CA GLU A 14 5.67 -8.91 7.88
C GLU A 14 5.31 -7.43 8.07
N GLU A 15 6.27 -6.62 8.52
CA GLU A 15 6.13 -5.18 8.65
C GLU A 15 5.87 -4.53 7.28
N GLN A 16 6.67 -4.89 6.26
CA GLN A 16 6.49 -4.34 4.92
C GLN A 16 5.11 -4.68 4.34
N GLN A 17 4.65 -5.92 4.53
CA GLN A 17 3.31 -6.34 4.10
C GLN A 17 2.20 -5.63 4.87
N ASN A 18 2.40 -5.33 6.16
CA ASN A 18 1.44 -4.58 6.96
C ASN A 18 1.31 -3.14 6.44
N GLU A 19 2.42 -2.48 6.12
CA GLU A 19 2.41 -1.13 5.55
C GLU A 19 1.66 -1.07 4.22
N VAL A 20 1.91 -2.01 3.31
CA VAL A 20 1.19 -2.08 2.03
C VAL A 20 -0.30 -2.30 2.26
N ARG A 21 -0.68 -3.16 3.20
CA ARG A 21 -2.09 -3.39 3.57
C ARG A 21 -2.75 -2.12 4.11
N LEU A 22 -2.07 -1.37 4.97
CA LEU A 22 -2.56 -0.09 5.50
C LEU A 22 -2.66 0.98 4.41
N ALA A 23 -1.68 1.06 3.51
CA ALA A 23 -1.69 1.99 2.40
C ALA A 23 -2.89 1.72 1.48
N LEU A 24 -3.13 0.45 1.10
CA LEU A 24 -4.32 0.02 0.35
C LEU A 24 -5.62 0.33 1.13
N ALA A 25 -5.64 0.14 2.44
CA ALA A 25 -6.80 0.45 3.27
C ALA A 25 -7.17 1.95 3.23
N SER A 26 -6.17 2.83 3.08
CA SER A 26 -6.34 4.29 3.00
C SER A 26 -6.90 4.81 1.67
N LEU A 27 -6.89 4.00 0.61
CA LEU A 27 -7.47 4.35 -0.67
C LEU A 27 -9.00 4.42 -0.58
N SER A 28 -9.61 5.23 -1.45
CA SER A 28 -11.06 5.17 -1.63
C SER A 28 -11.48 3.76 -2.06
N PRO A 29 -12.67 3.26 -1.67
CA PRO A 29 -13.12 1.92 -2.05
C PRO A 29 -13.02 1.67 -3.55
N ARG A 30 -13.34 2.69 -4.36
CA ARG A 30 -13.27 2.64 -5.82
C ARG A 30 -11.85 2.55 -6.36
N ASP A 31 -10.92 3.34 -5.84
CA ASP A 31 -9.53 3.30 -6.27
C ASP A 31 -8.89 1.95 -5.93
N ARG A 32 -9.15 1.44 -4.71
CA ARG A 32 -8.67 0.14 -4.26
C ARG A 32 -9.23 -0.99 -5.13
N GLU A 33 -10.54 -0.99 -5.39
CA GLU A 33 -11.20 -1.98 -6.24
C GLU A 33 -10.58 -2.02 -7.65
N VAL A 34 -10.50 -0.88 -8.33
CA VAL A 34 -9.92 -0.81 -9.69
C VAL A 34 -8.46 -1.28 -9.71
N LEU A 35 -7.69 -0.93 -8.69
CA LEU A 35 -6.28 -1.33 -8.59
C LEU A 35 -6.14 -2.84 -8.40
N LEU A 36 -6.92 -3.45 -7.50
CA LEU A 36 -6.88 -4.89 -7.23
C LEU A 36 -7.37 -5.73 -8.40
N LEU A 37 -8.41 -5.27 -9.11
CA LEU A 37 -8.89 -5.95 -10.30
C LEU A 37 -7.86 -5.90 -11.45
N TRP A 38 -7.19 -4.74 -11.61
CA TRP A 38 -6.10 -4.63 -12.57
C TRP A 38 -4.91 -5.54 -12.20
N ASP A 39 -4.54 -5.59 -10.92
CA ASP A 39 -3.47 -6.45 -10.43
C ASP A 39 -3.79 -7.95 -10.63
N ALA A 40 -5.07 -8.32 -10.48
CA ALA A 40 -5.57 -9.65 -10.79
C ALA A 40 -5.61 -9.99 -12.31
N GLY A 41 -5.22 -9.05 -13.19
CA GLY A 41 -5.06 -9.28 -14.62
C GLY A 41 -6.31 -9.03 -15.46
N LEU A 42 -7.36 -8.40 -14.91
CA LEU A 42 -8.57 -8.10 -15.67
C LEU A 42 -8.33 -7.01 -16.72
N ALA A 43 -8.98 -7.16 -17.87
CA ALA A 43 -8.99 -6.14 -18.91
C ALA A 43 -9.90 -4.95 -18.54
N TYR A 44 -9.66 -3.79 -19.15
CA TYR A 44 -10.40 -2.55 -18.82
C TYR A 44 -11.93 -2.69 -18.95
N PRO A 45 -12.49 -3.39 -19.96
CA PRO A 45 -13.93 -3.64 -20.03
C PRO A 45 -14.47 -4.46 -18.85
N GLU A 46 -13.72 -5.45 -18.36
CA GLU A 46 -14.11 -6.30 -17.24
C GLU A 46 -14.06 -5.51 -15.92
N ILE A 47 -13.02 -4.70 -15.73
CA ILE A 47 -12.91 -3.77 -14.59
C ILE A 47 -14.07 -2.77 -14.61
N ALA A 48 -14.41 -2.23 -15.78
CA ALA A 48 -15.53 -1.31 -15.94
C ALA A 48 -16.86 -1.97 -15.53
N ALA A 49 -17.11 -3.19 -16.01
CA ALA A 49 -18.33 -3.94 -15.67
C ALA A 49 -18.43 -4.24 -14.17
N GLN A 50 -17.33 -4.64 -13.53
CA GLN A 50 -17.33 -5.01 -12.11
C GLN A 50 -17.40 -3.80 -11.18
N SER A 51 -16.67 -2.72 -11.49
CA SER A 51 -16.73 -1.49 -10.71
C SER A 51 -17.96 -0.64 -11.02
N GLY A 52 -18.60 -0.80 -12.18
CA GLY A 52 -19.66 0.11 -12.65
C GLY A 52 -19.13 1.47 -13.11
N LEU A 53 -17.85 1.54 -13.53
CA LEU A 53 -17.28 2.70 -14.20
C LEU A 53 -17.57 2.65 -15.71
N ALA A 54 -17.53 3.81 -16.36
CA ALA A 54 -17.37 3.85 -17.81
C ALA A 54 -15.99 3.29 -18.19
N VAL A 55 -15.89 2.55 -19.30
CA VAL A 55 -14.60 1.99 -19.79
C VAL A 55 -13.53 3.08 -19.94
N GLY A 56 -13.89 4.25 -20.46
CA GLY A 56 -12.97 5.40 -20.58
C GLY A 56 -12.50 5.99 -19.25
N ALA A 57 -13.24 5.77 -18.16
CA ALA A 57 -12.87 6.25 -16.83
C ALA A 57 -11.89 5.29 -16.12
N VAL A 58 -11.83 4.01 -16.50
CA VAL A 58 -10.98 3.00 -15.85
C VAL A 58 -9.51 3.43 -15.80
N GLY A 59 -8.96 3.90 -16.93
CA GLY A 59 -7.56 4.31 -16.99
C GLY A 59 -7.22 5.48 -16.07
N THR A 60 -8.09 6.49 -15.98
CA THR A 60 -7.86 7.65 -15.11
C THR A 60 -8.04 7.32 -13.64
N THR A 61 -8.99 6.45 -13.30
CA THR A 61 -9.16 5.93 -11.94
C THR A 61 -7.95 5.09 -11.53
N LEU A 62 -7.46 4.19 -12.40
CA LEU A 62 -6.29 3.37 -12.12
C LEU A 62 -5.02 4.21 -11.92
N ALA A 63 -4.76 5.20 -12.78
CA ALA A 63 -3.63 6.10 -12.63
C ALA A 63 -3.68 6.87 -11.30
N ARG A 64 -4.87 7.35 -10.92
CA ARG A 64 -5.10 8.01 -9.64
C ARG A 64 -4.90 7.07 -8.46
N ALA A 65 -5.40 5.84 -8.54
CA ALA A 65 -5.26 4.82 -7.51
C ALA A 65 -3.80 4.49 -7.23
N ARG A 66 -2.99 4.26 -8.27
CA ARG A 66 -1.54 4.03 -8.13
C ARG A 66 -0.83 5.21 -7.46
N LYS A 67 -1.10 6.43 -7.93
CA LYS A 67 -0.50 7.64 -7.34
C LYS A 67 -0.84 7.75 -5.86
N ARG A 68 -2.10 7.49 -5.49
CA ARG A 68 -2.54 7.52 -4.09
C ARG A 68 -1.91 6.42 -3.24
N LEU A 69 -1.69 5.23 -3.81
CA LEU A 69 -1.02 4.15 -3.10
C LEU A 69 0.43 4.53 -2.75
N VAL A 70 1.19 5.03 -3.72
CA VAL A 70 2.57 5.50 -3.49
C VAL A 70 2.59 6.59 -2.43
N MET A 71 1.76 7.64 -2.58
CA MET A 71 1.71 8.72 -1.59
C MET A 71 1.30 8.26 -0.19
N ALA A 72 0.44 7.25 -0.08
CA ALA A 72 0.04 6.69 1.20
C ALA A 72 1.18 5.90 1.85
N HIS A 73 1.94 5.15 1.06
CA HIS A 73 3.11 4.39 1.51
C HIS A 73 4.25 5.33 1.92
N ASP A 74 4.64 6.29 1.08
CA ASP A 74 5.69 7.29 1.37
C ASP A 74 5.40 8.06 2.68
N ARG A 75 4.12 8.39 2.92
CA ARG A 75 3.70 9.07 4.14
C ARG A 75 3.88 8.17 5.37
N MET A 76 3.53 6.89 5.26
CA MET A 76 3.69 5.94 6.37
C MET A 76 5.16 5.69 6.69
N GLU A 77 6.02 5.62 5.66
CA GLU A 77 7.47 5.51 5.79
C GLU A 77 8.04 6.73 6.54
N SER A 78 7.69 7.95 6.10
CA SER A 78 8.10 9.20 6.76
C SER A 78 7.62 9.28 8.22
N GLU A 79 6.39 8.83 8.50
CA GLU A 79 5.83 8.75 9.85
C GLU A 79 6.55 7.70 10.72
N ARG A 80 7.10 6.63 10.13
CA ARG A 80 7.86 5.59 10.84
C ARG A 80 9.27 6.07 11.17
N GLU A 81 9.97 6.68 10.22
CA GLU A 81 11.30 7.26 10.41
C GLU A 81 11.29 8.32 11.52
N SER A 82 10.34 9.26 11.45
CA SER A 82 10.21 10.30 12.47
C SER A 82 9.93 9.73 13.86
N ARG A 83 9.06 8.71 13.99
CA ARG A 83 8.83 7.99 15.26
C ARG A 83 10.10 7.33 15.79
N GLY A 84 10.90 6.73 14.92
CA GLY A 84 12.19 6.13 15.28
C GLY A 84 13.17 7.15 15.83
N ASP A 85 13.29 8.31 15.18
CA ASP A 85 14.16 9.40 15.63
C ASP A 85 13.74 9.97 17.00
N GLN A 86 12.43 10.16 17.20
CA GLN A 86 11.87 10.62 18.47
C GLN A 86 12.13 9.62 19.61
N GLN A 87 12.01 8.32 19.34
CA GLN A 87 12.28 7.27 20.33
C GLN A 87 13.76 7.19 20.70
N ARG A 88 14.68 7.38 19.73
CA ARG A 88 16.13 7.41 19.97
C ARG A 88 16.55 8.63 20.80
N ALA A 89 15.96 9.78 20.52
CA ALA A 89 16.19 11.00 21.29
C ALA A 89 15.70 10.86 22.74
N ALA A 90 14.52 10.26 22.95
CA ALA A 90 13.96 10.01 24.28
C ALA A 90 14.75 8.97 25.10
N ALA A 91 15.31 7.95 24.45
CA ALA A 91 16.14 6.95 25.13
C ALA A 91 17.55 7.44 25.52
N SER A 92 17.96 8.60 24.99
CA SER A 92 19.27 9.22 25.27
C SER A 92 19.22 10.34 26.32
N SER A 93 18.03 10.61 26.90
CA SER A 93 17.80 11.60 27.96
C SER A 93 17.42 10.92 29.28
#